data_AF-A0A7L2WZP3-F1
#
_entry.id   AF-A0A7L2WZP3-F1
#
_cell.length_a   1.000
_cell.length_b   1.000
_cell.length_c   1.000
_cell.angle_alpha   90.00
_cell.angle_beta   90.00
_cell.angle_gamma   90.00
#
_symmetry.space_group_name_H-M   'P 1'
#
loop_
_entity.id
_entity.type
_entity.pdbx_description
1 polymer ?
#
loop_
_entity_poly.entity_id
_entity_poly.type
_entity_poly.pdbx_seq_one_letter_code
_entity_poly.pdbx_strand_id
1 'polypeptide(L)'
;SICKRCIRKMDHHCPWVNNCVGEKNQRFFVLFTMYIALISAHALILCGFQFFSCVRGQWTECSDFSPPVTVILMIFLCLEGFLFLTFTAVMFGTQIHSICNDETEIERLKSEKPTWERRLRWEGMKSVFGGQPSLLWINPFAGFRIRRLLLRAKKGGPEFSV
;
A
#
# COMPACT_ATOMS: atom_id res chain seq x y z
N SER A 1 -22.37 -2.99 -1.07
CA SER A 1 -23.17 -2.23 -2.06
C SER A 1 -22.31 -1.40 -3.03
N ILE A 2 -21.17 -0.81 -2.64
CA ILE A 2 -20.38 0.12 -3.48
C ILE A 2 -19.87 -0.50 -4.80
N CYS A 3 -19.09 -1.58 -4.75
CA CYS A 3 -18.49 -2.20 -5.94
C CYS A 3 -19.47 -3.02 -6.80
N LYS A 4 -20.75 -3.14 -6.39
CA LYS A 4 -21.84 -3.89 -7.07
C LYS A 4 -21.48 -5.30 -7.58
N ARG A 5 -20.56 -5.99 -6.89
CA ARG A 5 -20.13 -7.36 -7.20
C ARG A 5 -19.64 -8.07 -5.94
N CYS A 6 -19.66 -9.39 -5.95
CA CYS A 6 -19.08 -10.19 -4.87
C CYS A 6 -17.55 -10.15 -4.93
N ILE A 7 -16.91 -9.84 -3.80
CA ILE A 7 -15.46 -9.79 -3.64
C ILE A 7 -15.05 -10.95 -2.72
N ARG A 8 -14.17 -11.83 -3.20
CA ARG A 8 -13.70 -12.99 -2.42
C ARG A 8 -12.72 -12.54 -1.33
N LYS A 9 -12.92 -13.05 -0.10
CA LYS A 9 -12.30 -12.55 1.15
C LYS A 9 -12.24 -11.02 1.14
N MET A 10 -13.41 -10.40 1.05
CA MET A 10 -13.53 -8.94 1.08
C MET A 10 -13.01 -8.45 2.43
N ASP A 11 -12.10 -7.48 2.37
CA ASP A 11 -11.62 -6.82 3.58
C ASP A 11 -12.38 -5.52 3.78
N HIS A 12 -12.20 -4.54 2.88
CA HIS A 12 -12.93 -3.28 2.91
C HIS A 12 -13.07 -2.65 1.51
N HIS A 13 -13.90 -1.62 1.38
CA HIS A 13 -13.85 -0.71 0.23
C HIS A 13 -12.98 0.47 0.61
N CYS A 14 -11.92 0.72 -0.14
CA CYS A 14 -11.00 1.82 0.11
C CYS A 14 -11.29 2.95 -0.89
N PRO A 15 -11.81 4.11 -0.42
CA PRO A 15 -12.09 5.25 -1.29
C PRO A 15 -10.84 5.80 -1.97
N TRP A 16 -9.68 5.73 -1.30
CA TRP A 16 -8.41 6.28 -1.78
C TRP A 16 -7.88 5.60 -3.04
N VAL A 17 -8.15 4.30 -3.20
CA VAL A 17 -7.83 3.55 -4.42
C VAL A 17 -9.07 3.31 -5.28
N ASN A 18 -10.21 3.90 -4.89
CA ASN A 18 -11.53 3.76 -5.50
C ASN A 18 -11.86 2.29 -5.87
N ASN A 19 -11.57 1.37 -4.96
CA ASN A 19 -11.72 -0.06 -5.24
C ASN A 19 -11.93 -0.87 -3.96
N CYS A 20 -12.54 -2.04 -4.11
CA CYS A 20 -12.63 -3.01 -3.04
C CYS A 20 -11.29 -3.74 -2.87
N VAL A 21 -10.81 -3.83 -1.63
CA VAL A 21 -9.64 -4.60 -1.24
C VAL A 21 -10.11 -5.99 -0.79
N GLY A 22 -9.47 -7.02 -1.32
CA GLY A 22 -9.73 -8.42 -0.98
C GLY A 22 -8.64 -9.31 -1.54
N GLU A 23 -8.87 -10.62 -1.58
CA GLU A 23 -7.79 -11.60 -1.81
C GLU A 23 -6.94 -11.36 -3.08
N LYS A 24 -7.56 -10.92 -4.17
CA LYS A 24 -6.86 -10.75 -5.46
C LYS A 24 -5.95 -9.52 -5.52
N ASN A 25 -6.15 -8.53 -4.66
CA ASN A 25 -5.36 -7.30 -4.63
C ASN A 25 -4.76 -6.97 -3.25
N GLN A 26 -4.94 -7.83 -2.26
CA GLN A 26 -4.41 -7.67 -0.91
C GLN A 26 -2.89 -7.42 -0.91
N ARG A 27 -2.13 -8.19 -1.73
CA ARG A 27 -0.67 -7.98 -1.89
C ARG A 27 -0.34 -6.58 -2.38
N PHE A 28 -1.01 -6.11 -3.43
CA PHE A 28 -0.77 -4.78 -4.00
C PHE A 28 -1.10 -3.69 -3.00
N PHE A 29 -2.18 -3.85 -2.24
CA PHE A 29 -2.58 -2.89 -1.22
C PHE A 29 -1.56 -2.80 -0.07
N VAL A 30 -1.08 -3.95 0.44
CA VAL A 30 -0.05 -3.98 1.49
C VAL A 30 1.25 -3.31 1.03
N LEU A 31 1.69 -3.62 -0.19
CA LEU A 31 2.89 -3.01 -0.77
C LEU A 31 2.70 -1.50 -1.00
N PHE A 32 1.52 -1.09 -1.47
CA PHE A 32 1.17 0.32 -1.63
C PHE A 32 1.29 1.07 -0.29
N THR A 33 0.66 0.57 0.79
CA THR A 33 0.74 1.22 2.11
C THR A 33 2.16 1.25 2.66
N MET A 34 2.95 0.19 2.44
CA MET A 34 4.36 0.14 2.83
C MET A 34 5.19 1.21 2.10
N TYR A 35 5.01 1.34 0.78
CA TYR A 35 5.76 2.31 -0.01
C TYR A 35 5.40 3.76 0.33
N ILE A 36 4.11 4.05 0.59
CA ILE A 36 3.70 5.39 1.04
C ILE A 36 4.29 5.71 2.42
N ALA A 37 4.32 4.75 3.35
CA ALA A 37 4.97 4.95 4.64
C ALA A 37 6.48 5.25 4.47
N LEU A 38 7.17 4.46 3.64
CA LEU A 38 8.60 4.64 3.39
C LEU A 38 8.93 5.99 2.72
N ILE A 39 8.18 6.41 1.70
CA ILE A 39 8.43 7.70 1.05
C ILE A 39 8.10 8.88 1.97
N SER A 40 7.07 8.76 2.81
CA SER A 40 6.72 9.78 3.81
C SER A 40 7.83 9.92 4.86
N ALA A 41 8.35 8.81 5.37
CA ALA A 41 9.49 8.80 6.28
C ALA A 41 10.74 9.39 5.62
N HIS A 42 11.03 9.01 4.38
CA HIS A 42 12.15 9.55 3.61
C HIS A 42 12.05 11.07 3.43
N ALA A 43 10.86 11.58 3.08
CA ALA A 43 10.61 13.02 2.94
C ALA A 43 10.85 13.77 4.26
N LEU A 44 10.39 13.23 5.40
CA LEU A 44 10.63 13.80 6.73
C LEU A 44 12.12 13.83 7.08
N ILE A 45 12.84 12.75 6.78
CA ILE A 45 14.30 12.66 7.00
C ILE A 45 15.03 13.72 6.18
N LEU A 46 14.73 13.85 4.89
CA LEU A 46 15.32 14.88 4.03
C LEU A 46 14.97 16.29 4.48
N CYS A 47 13.72 16.53 4.90
CA CYS A 47 13.28 17.80 5.45
C CYS A 47 14.07 18.16 6.74
N GLY A 48 14.29 17.18 7.62
CA GLY A 48 15.11 17.34 8.82
C GLY A 48 16.58 17.63 8.50
N PHE A 49 17.16 16.93 7.51
CA PHE A 49 18.52 17.21 7.05
C PHE A 49 18.65 18.61 6.44
N GLN A 50 17.70 19.03 5.61
CA GLN A 50 17.65 20.38 5.05
C GLN A 50 17.59 21.42 6.18
N PHE A 51 16.68 21.26 7.13
CA PHE A 51 16.53 22.18 8.26
C PHE A 51 17.85 22.34 9.03
N PHE A 52 18.48 21.22 9.37
CA PHE A 52 19.70 21.20 10.14
C PHE A 52 20.89 21.84 9.40
N SER A 53 21.02 21.55 8.10
CA SER A 53 22.05 22.16 7.26
C SER A 53 21.86 23.68 7.15
N CYS A 54 20.62 24.15 6.97
CA CYS A 54 20.31 25.58 6.83
C CYS A 54 20.45 26.38 8.11
N VAL A 55 20.13 25.78 9.25
CA VAL A 55 20.35 26.42 10.57
C VAL A 55 21.85 26.56 10.87
N ARG A 56 22.69 25.63 10.40
CA ARG A 56 24.15 25.67 10.61
C ARG A 56 24.90 26.51 9.57
N GLY A 57 24.38 26.63 8.35
CA GLY A 57 24.97 27.38 7.25
C GLY A 57 24.32 28.75 7.02
N GLN A 58 24.51 29.29 5.82
CA GLN A 58 23.81 30.50 5.37
C GLN A 58 22.52 30.11 4.65
N TRP A 59 21.38 30.60 5.15
CA TRP A 59 20.05 30.34 4.60
C TRP A 59 19.88 30.69 3.11
N THR A 60 20.69 31.63 2.61
CA THR A 60 20.67 32.08 1.20
C THR A 60 21.20 31.04 0.21
N GLU A 61 21.96 30.05 0.66
CA GLU A 61 22.45 28.94 -0.18
C GLU A 61 21.52 27.72 -0.14
N CYS A 62 20.49 27.75 0.71
CA CYS A 62 19.67 26.58 0.98
C CYS A 62 18.48 26.41 0.04
N SER A 63 17.96 27.49 -0.54
CA SER A 63 16.74 27.47 -1.34
C SER A 63 16.69 28.69 -2.26
N ASP A 64 16.10 28.51 -3.43
CA ASP A 64 15.81 29.62 -4.35
C ASP A 64 14.67 30.53 -3.83
N PHE A 65 13.92 30.06 -2.83
CA PHE A 65 12.85 30.83 -2.19
C PHE A 65 13.39 31.67 -1.02
N SER A 66 12.64 32.72 -0.66
CA SER A 66 12.94 33.48 0.54
C SER A 66 12.82 32.58 1.79
N PRO A 67 13.65 32.79 2.82
CA PRO A 67 13.61 31.99 4.05
C PRO A 67 12.21 31.76 4.65
N PRO A 68 11.30 32.77 4.76
CA PRO A 68 9.97 32.52 5.30
C PRO A 68 9.13 31.58 4.42
N VAL A 69 9.25 31.66 3.09
CA VAL A 69 8.53 30.78 2.17
C VAL A 69 9.03 29.34 2.31
N THR A 70 10.36 29.15 2.33
CA THR A 70 10.96 27.81 2.53
C THR A 70 10.50 27.20 3.85
N VAL A 71 10.49 27.96 4.94
CA VAL A 71 10.03 27.47 6.26
C VAL A 71 8.55 27.07 6.20
N ILE A 72 7.69 27.87 5.58
CA ILE A 72 6.26 27.53 5.42
C ILE A 72 6.08 26.23 4.64
N LEU A 73 6.80 26.07 3.51
CA LEU A 73 6.76 24.84 2.71
C LEU A 73 7.24 23.61 3.49
N MET A 74 8.30 23.76 4.29
CA MET A 74 8.81 22.70 5.16
C MET A 74 7.80 22.31 6.23
N ILE A 75 7.08 23.27 6.82
CA ILE A 75 6.02 23.00 7.79
C ILE A 75 4.90 22.17 7.13
N PHE A 76 4.41 22.58 5.95
CA PHE A 76 3.37 21.83 5.24
C PHE A 76 3.84 20.41 4.88
N LEU A 77 5.08 20.27 4.37
CA LEU A 77 5.66 18.97 4.06
C LEU A 77 5.77 18.08 5.30
N CYS A 78 6.15 18.64 6.45
CA CYS A 78 6.20 17.89 7.70
C CYS A 78 4.81 17.45 8.15
N LEU A 79 3.82 18.34 8.12
CA LEU A 79 2.44 18.00 8.49
C LEU A 79 1.87 16.89 7.59
N GLU A 80 2.06 17.02 6.28
CA GLU A 80 1.67 16.01 5.29
C GLU A 80 2.41 14.68 5.53
N GLY A 81 3.73 14.74 5.69
CA GLY A 81 4.58 13.58 5.91
C GLY A 81 4.20 12.80 7.17
N PHE A 82 3.95 13.48 8.29
CA PHE A 82 3.53 12.83 9.54
C PHE A 82 2.12 12.23 9.43
N LEU A 83 1.19 12.93 8.77
CA LEU A 83 -0.18 12.46 8.56
C LEU A 83 -0.18 11.17 7.74
N PHE A 84 0.46 11.18 6.56
CA PHE A 84 0.50 10.02 5.69
C PHE A 84 1.33 8.88 6.26
N LEU A 85 2.47 9.17 6.92
CA LEU A 85 3.28 8.15 7.58
C LEU A 85 2.46 7.41 8.64
N THR A 86 1.81 8.14 9.54
CA THR A 86 1.03 7.54 10.64
C THR A 86 -0.14 6.73 10.09
N PHE A 87 -0.92 7.32 9.18
CA PHE A 87 -2.07 6.67 8.58
C PHE A 87 -1.68 5.38 7.85
N THR A 88 -0.67 5.44 6.98
CA THR A 88 -0.26 4.28 6.18
C THR A 88 0.52 3.23 6.96
N ALA A 89 1.28 3.61 8.00
CA ALA A 89 1.92 2.66 8.90
C ALA A 89 0.89 1.85 9.70
N VAL A 90 -0.17 2.49 10.21
CA VAL A 90 -1.28 1.81 10.88
C VAL A 90 -1.99 0.87 9.91
N MET A 91 -2.35 1.35 8.71
CA MET A 91 -2.99 0.48 7.70
C MET A 91 -2.10 -0.70 7.33
N PHE A 92 -0.80 -0.49 7.08
CA PHE A 92 0.13 -1.58 6.81
C PHE A 92 0.17 -2.61 7.96
N GLY A 93 0.29 -2.15 9.20
CA GLY A 93 0.29 -3.00 10.39
C GLY A 93 -1.00 -3.83 10.51
N THR A 94 -2.16 -3.19 10.32
CA THR A 94 -3.45 -3.90 10.35
C THR A 94 -3.57 -4.93 9.24
N GLN A 95 -3.14 -4.64 8.01
CA GLN A 95 -3.16 -5.60 6.92
C GLN A 95 -2.24 -6.80 7.18
N ILE A 96 -1.03 -6.56 7.68
CA ILE A 96 -0.09 -7.64 8.04
C ILE A 96 -0.68 -8.51 9.16
N HIS A 97 -1.29 -7.88 10.18
CA HIS A 97 -1.97 -8.59 11.26
C HIS A 97 -3.13 -9.46 10.73
N SER A 98 -3.99 -8.91 9.87
CA SER A 98 -5.09 -9.65 9.23
C SER A 98 -4.60 -10.85 8.42
N ILE A 99 -3.52 -10.69 7.66
CA ILE A 99 -2.89 -11.79 6.90
C ILE A 99 -2.32 -12.85 7.84
N CYS A 100 -1.68 -12.42 8.93
CA CYS A 100 -1.06 -13.31 9.91
C CYS A 100 -2.07 -14.16 10.68
N ASN A 101 -3.29 -13.68 10.86
CA ASN A 101 -4.35 -14.39 11.56
C ASN A 101 -5.37 -15.06 10.61
N ASP A 102 -5.18 -14.88 9.30
CA ASP A 102 -6.10 -15.31 8.23
C ASP A 102 -7.55 -14.86 8.49
N GLU A 103 -7.70 -13.61 8.94
CA GLU A 103 -8.98 -12.95 9.24
C GLU A 103 -9.18 -11.72 8.36
N THR A 104 -10.39 -11.51 7.85
CA THR A 104 -10.77 -10.23 7.22
C THR A 104 -11.29 -9.23 8.24
N GLU A 105 -11.25 -7.94 7.93
CA GLU A 105 -11.80 -6.91 8.82
C GLU A 105 -13.31 -7.10 9.08
N ILE A 106 -14.06 -7.59 8.09
CA ILE A 106 -15.49 -7.89 8.23
C ILE A 106 -15.71 -9.04 9.21
N GLU A 107 -14.93 -10.12 9.11
CA GLU A 107 -15.00 -11.25 10.05
C GLU A 107 -14.72 -10.80 11.49
N ARG A 108 -13.70 -9.95 11.67
CA ARG A 108 -13.35 -9.36 12.97
C ARG A 108 -14.49 -8.53 13.55
N LEU A 109 -15.11 -7.66 12.75
CA LEU A 109 -16.19 -6.78 13.21
C LEU A 109 -17.49 -7.54 13.47
N LYS A 110 -17.80 -8.56 12.68
CA LYS A 110 -19.01 -9.37 12.86
C LYS A 110 -18.89 -10.47 13.90
N SER A 111 -17.68 -10.74 14.41
CA SER A 111 -17.38 -11.86 15.31
C SER A 111 -17.89 -13.21 14.75
N GLU A 112 -17.96 -13.33 13.41
CA GLU A 112 -18.38 -14.55 12.75
C GLU A 112 -17.22 -15.55 12.75
N LYS A 113 -17.49 -16.79 13.14
CA LYS A 113 -16.49 -17.86 13.04
C LYS A 113 -16.28 -18.17 11.55
N PRO A 114 -15.03 -18.27 11.08
CA PRO A 114 -14.77 -18.59 9.68
C PRO A 114 -15.35 -19.97 9.36
N THR A 115 -15.90 -20.10 8.16
CA THR A 115 -16.43 -21.38 7.63
C THR A 115 -15.32 -22.30 7.11
N TRP A 116 -14.07 -21.82 7.10
CA TRP A 116 -12.88 -22.54 6.66
C TRP A 116 -11.86 -22.67 7.79
N GLU A 117 -10.95 -23.65 7.66
CA GLU A 117 -9.81 -23.80 8.56
C GLU A 117 -8.84 -22.62 8.40
N ARG A 118 -8.43 -22.04 9.54
CA ARG A 118 -7.47 -20.94 9.57
C ARG A 118 -6.08 -21.45 9.22
N ARG A 119 -5.40 -20.72 8.35
CA ARG A 119 -4.01 -21.02 8.00
C ARG A 119 -3.06 -20.65 9.13
N LEU A 120 -1.92 -21.35 9.19
CA LEU A 120 -0.82 -20.93 10.05
C LEU A 120 -0.30 -19.57 9.58
N ARG A 121 0.20 -18.75 10.52
CA ARG A 121 0.67 -17.38 10.26
C ARG A 121 1.57 -17.25 9.03
N TRP A 122 2.53 -18.16 8.91
CA TRP A 122 3.47 -18.17 7.78
C TRP A 122 2.85 -18.62 6.46
N GLU A 123 1.85 -19.49 6.49
CA GLU A 123 1.14 -19.92 5.30
C GLU A 123 0.28 -18.80 4.72
N GLY A 124 -0.34 -17.98 5.57
CA GLY A 124 -1.03 -16.75 5.16
C GLY A 124 -0.10 -15.82 4.38
N MET A 125 1.06 -15.49 4.97
CA MET A 125 2.07 -14.65 4.34
C MET A 125 2.58 -15.22 3.01
N LYS A 126 2.93 -16.51 2.96
CA LYS A 126 3.37 -17.18 1.73
C LYS A 126 2.28 -17.18 0.65
N SER A 127 1.01 -17.29 1.04
CA SER A 127 -0.10 -17.29 0.10
C SER A 127 -0.36 -15.92 -0.53
N VAL A 128 -0.14 -14.83 0.23
CA VAL A 128 -0.34 -13.46 -0.27
C VAL A 128 0.86 -12.98 -1.10
N PHE A 129 2.09 -13.19 -0.61
CA PHE A 129 3.29 -12.66 -1.25
C PHE A 129 3.94 -13.60 -2.27
N GLY A 130 3.56 -14.88 -2.25
CA GLY A 130 4.01 -15.90 -3.19
C GLY A 130 5.33 -16.55 -2.78
N GLY A 131 5.26 -17.83 -2.42
CA GLY A 131 6.44 -18.66 -2.14
C GLY A 131 7.14 -18.30 -0.83
N GLN A 132 8.41 -18.71 -0.70
CA GLN A 132 9.22 -18.47 0.51
C GLN A 132 9.61 -16.98 0.62
N PRO A 133 9.87 -16.48 1.85
CA PRO A 133 10.36 -15.12 2.08
C PRO A 133 11.59 -14.82 1.21
N SER A 134 11.50 -13.77 0.42
CA SER A 134 12.56 -13.32 -0.47
C SER A 134 12.37 -11.84 -0.83
N LEU A 135 13.40 -11.21 -1.40
CA LEU A 135 13.31 -9.82 -1.87
C LEU A 135 12.21 -9.62 -2.93
N LEU A 136 11.77 -10.70 -3.59
CA LEU A 136 10.65 -10.68 -4.54
C LEU A 136 9.32 -10.32 -3.89
N TRP A 137 9.18 -10.47 -2.56
CA TRP A 137 7.96 -10.07 -1.85
C TRP A 137 7.68 -8.58 -1.97
N ILE A 138 8.73 -7.77 -2.03
CA ILE A 138 8.67 -6.31 -2.17
C ILE A 138 8.26 -5.93 -3.60
N ASN A 139 8.64 -6.72 -4.60
CA ASN A 139 8.29 -6.43 -6.00
C ASN A 139 6.80 -6.74 -6.28
N PRO A 140 5.95 -5.76 -6.63
CA PRO A 140 4.53 -6.00 -6.90
C PRO A 140 4.28 -6.86 -8.16
N PHE A 141 5.25 -6.95 -9.06
CA PHE A 141 5.16 -7.71 -10.31
C PHE A 141 5.80 -9.10 -10.24
N ALA A 142 6.39 -9.48 -9.10
CA ALA A 142 6.99 -10.81 -8.98
C ALA A 142 5.91 -11.90 -9.05
N GLY A 143 6.11 -12.86 -9.96
CA GLY A 143 5.15 -13.93 -10.24
C GLY A 143 4.09 -13.59 -11.29
N PHE A 144 4.07 -12.37 -11.83
CA PHE A 144 3.19 -11.99 -12.93
C PHE A 144 3.66 -12.68 -14.24
N ARG A 145 3.19 -13.90 -14.50
CA ARG A 145 3.43 -14.56 -15.79
C ARG A 145 2.67 -13.82 -16.89
N ILE A 146 3.37 -12.97 -17.65
CA ILE A 146 2.92 -12.29 -18.89
C ILE A 146 2.24 -13.26 -19.88
N ARG A 147 2.45 -14.57 -19.77
CA ARG A 147 1.77 -15.61 -20.57
C ARG A 147 0.25 -15.45 -20.65
N ARG A 148 -0.44 -14.95 -19.62
CA ARG A 148 -1.91 -14.73 -19.72
C ARG A 148 -2.30 -13.54 -20.59
N LEU A 149 -1.48 -12.48 -20.65
CA LEU A 149 -1.73 -11.33 -21.52
C LEU A 149 -1.50 -11.72 -22.98
N LEU A 150 -0.43 -12.47 -23.27
CA LEU A 150 -0.17 -13.00 -24.61
C LEU A 150 -1.25 -14.01 -25.07
N LEU A 151 -1.72 -14.89 -24.17
CA LEU A 151 -2.78 -15.84 -24.51
C LEU A 151 -4.17 -15.17 -24.67
N ARG A 152 -4.44 -14.08 -23.96
CA ARG A 152 -5.70 -13.33 -24.07
C ARG A 152 -5.70 -12.41 -25.29
N ALA A 153 -4.56 -11.81 -25.64
CA ALA A 153 -4.37 -11.10 -26.91
C ALA A 153 -4.54 -12.03 -28.12
N LYS A 154 -4.14 -13.30 -28.02
CA LYS A 154 -4.34 -14.31 -29.07
C LYS A 154 -5.78 -14.83 -29.21
N LYS A 155 -6.64 -14.61 -28.20
CA LYS A 155 -8.06 -15.04 -28.18
C LYS A 155 -9.06 -13.90 -28.43
N GLY A 156 -8.60 -12.65 -28.56
CA GLY A 156 -9.42 -11.49 -28.86
C GLY A 156 -9.46 -11.18 -30.36
N GLY A 157 -9.91 -12.13 -31.18
CA GLY A 157 -10.43 -11.80 -32.51
C GLY A 157 -11.80 -11.10 -32.37
N PRO A 158 -12.21 -10.26 -33.32
CA PRO A 158 -13.43 -9.47 -33.19
C PRO A 158 -14.65 -10.37 -33.41
N GLU A 159 -15.33 -10.78 -32.34
CA GLU A 159 -16.72 -11.22 -32.44
C GLU A 159 -17.63 -10.01 -32.21
N PHE A 160 -17.87 -9.30 -33.31
CA PHE A 160 -19.13 -8.60 -33.54
C PHE A 160 -20.22 -9.68 -33.67
N SER A 161 -21.24 -9.65 -32.82
CA SER A 161 -22.61 -10.08 -33.12
C SER A 161 -23.54 -9.60 -32.01
N VAL A 162 -24.64 -9.01 -32.49
CA VAL A 162 -25.80 -8.41 -31.82
C VAL A 162 -26.27 -9.16 -30.57
#